data_AF-A0A2H3NWB1-F1
#
_entry.id   AF-A0A2H3NWB1-F1
#
_cell.length_a   1.000
_cell.length_b   1.000
_cell.length_c   1.000
_cell.angle_alpha   90.00
_cell.angle_beta   90.00
_cell.angle_gamma   90.00
#
_symmetry.space_group_name_H-M   'P 1'
#
loop_
_entity.id
_entity.type
_entity.pdbx_description
1 polymer ?
#
loop_
_entity_poly.entity_id
_entity_poly.type
_entity_poly.pdbx_seq_one_letter_code
_entity_poly.pdbx_strand_id
1 'polypeptide(L)'
;MATSASSPPSESSETSTSWSMRRWVVLGIAAVFFGFVLYEMINPFPGQPYMEVPHGDHVHYVPKDRNPDQRLNDFPTVRPGPNERILPNGQVVEVDPNE
;
A
#
# COMPACT_ATOMS: atom_id res chain seq x y z
N MET A 1 58.45 51.04 1.24
CA MET A 1 57.36 50.51 0.40
C MET A 1 57.03 49.11 0.91
N ALA A 2 55.90 48.96 1.60
CA ALA A 2 55.30 47.67 1.96
C ALA A 2 53.79 47.87 1.83
N THR A 3 53.18 47.14 0.90
CA THR A 3 51.78 47.28 0.49
C THR A 3 50.90 46.44 1.41
N SER A 4 50.03 47.08 2.19
CA SER A 4 48.91 46.42 2.86
C SER A 4 47.86 46.03 1.83
N ALA A 5 47.70 44.73 1.58
CA ALA A 5 46.59 44.22 0.79
C ALA A 5 45.32 44.19 1.65
N SER A 6 44.37 45.08 1.33
CA SER A 6 43.00 45.03 1.86
C SER A 6 42.28 43.81 1.29
N SER A 7 41.81 42.92 2.15
CA SER A 7 40.98 41.77 1.78
C SER A 7 39.67 42.23 1.10
N PRO A 8 39.12 41.47 0.12
CA PRO A 8 37.79 41.72 -0.42
C PRO A 8 36.70 41.26 0.56
N PRO A 9 35.51 41.88 0.56
CA PRO A 9 34.39 41.43 1.38
C PRO A 9 33.85 40.10 0.84
N SER A 10 33.51 39.20 1.75
CA SER A 10 32.90 37.90 1.45
C SER A 10 31.46 38.10 0.95
N GLU A 11 31.22 37.87 -0.33
CA GLU A 11 29.87 37.74 -0.89
C GLU A 11 29.21 36.49 -0.31
N SER A 12 28.25 36.67 0.61
CA SER A 12 27.34 35.62 1.04
C SER A 12 26.36 35.31 -0.09
N SER A 13 26.62 34.24 -0.83
CA SER A 13 25.71 33.69 -1.84
C SER A 13 24.47 33.09 -1.19
N GLU A 14 23.51 33.94 -0.85
CA GLU A 14 22.16 33.49 -0.54
C GLU A 14 21.34 33.42 -1.82
N THR A 15 20.55 32.35 -1.96
CA THR A 15 19.50 32.13 -2.99
C THR A 15 19.82 31.18 -4.15
N SER A 16 20.08 29.90 -3.86
CA SER A 16 19.75 28.81 -4.81
C SER A 16 19.18 27.54 -4.14
N THR A 17 19.21 27.46 -2.81
CA THR A 17 18.80 26.27 -2.04
C THR A 17 17.29 26.12 -1.85
N SER A 18 16.51 27.21 -1.79
CA SER A 18 15.08 27.13 -1.41
C SER A 18 14.22 26.47 -2.50
N TRP A 19 14.52 26.71 -3.78
CA TRP A 19 13.78 26.11 -4.90
C TRP A 19 14.07 24.62 -5.05
N SER A 20 15.33 24.21 -4.87
CA SER A 20 15.72 22.78 -4.89
C SER A 20 15.14 22.03 -3.70
N MET A 21 15.12 22.62 -2.50
CA MET A 21 14.52 22.01 -1.31
C MET A 21 13.00 21.82 -1.45
N ARG A 22 12.27 22.82 -1.97
CA ARG A 22 10.84 22.69 -2.28
C ARG A 22 10.56 21.55 -3.26
N ARG A 23 11.40 21.41 -4.30
CA ARG A 23 11.28 20.33 -5.27
C ARG A 23 11.43 18.95 -4.62
N TRP A 24 12.40 18.79 -3.72
CA TRP A 24 12.59 17.53 -2.99
C TRP A 24 11.45 17.22 -2.02
N VAL A 25 10.88 18.24 -1.36
CA VAL A 25 9.68 18.05 -0.53
C VAL A 25 8.50 17.59 -1.37
N VAL A 26 8.24 18.24 -2.52
CA VAL A 26 7.15 17.84 -3.43
C VAL A 26 7.38 16.42 -3.96
N LEU A 27 8.61 16.08 -4.36
CA LEU A 27 8.94 14.72 -4.81
C LEU A 27 8.78 13.68 -3.70
N GLY A 28 9.17 14.00 -2.47
CA GLY A 28 8.98 13.13 -1.31
C GLY A 28 7.49 12.86 -1.04
N ILE A 29 6.67 13.91 -1.04
CA ILE A 29 5.22 13.78 -0.88
C ILE A 29 4.62 12.95 -2.02
N ALA A 30 5.01 13.23 -3.26
CA ALA A 30 4.53 12.48 -4.43
C ALA A 30 4.92 11.00 -4.35
N ALA A 31 6.13 10.69 -3.90
CA ALA A 31 6.60 9.31 -3.72
C ALA A 31 5.81 8.57 -2.64
N VAL A 32 5.56 9.22 -1.48
CA VAL A 32 4.74 8.64 -0.41
C VAL A 32 3.30 8.40 -0.88
N PHE A 33 2.69 9.40 -1.53
CA PHE A 33 1.35 9.27 -2.08
C PHE A 33 1.26 8.14 -3.11
N PHE A 34 2.22 8.07 -4.03
CA PHE A 34 2.26 7.01 -5.04
C PHE A 34 2.46 5.63 -4.40
N GLY A 35 3.34 5.52 -3.41
CA GLY A 35 3.51 4.29 -2.64
C GLY A 35 2.23 3.84 -1.93
N PHE A 36 1.47 4.77 -1.36
CA PHE A 36 0.17 4.50 -0.76
C PHE A 36 -0.85 3.99 -1.78
N VAL A 37 -0.94 4.63 -2.95
CA VAL A 37 -1.83 4.18 -4.04
C VAL A 37 -1.45 2.77 -4.53
N LEU A 38 -0.15 2.48 -4.67
CA LEU A 38 0.30 1.13 -5.04
C LEU A 38 -0.08 0.10 -3.98
N TYR A 39 0.07 0.44 -2.69
CA TYR A 39 -0.27 -0.44 -1.59
C TYR A 39 -1.75 -0.86 -1.62
N GLU A 40 -2.66 0.09 -1.83
CA GLU A 40 -4.09 -0.18 -1.98
C GLU A 40 -4.39 -1.06 -3.22
N MET A 41 -3.68 -0.84 -4.33
CA MET A 41 -3.88 -1.62 -5.56
C MET A 41 -3.45 -3.09 -5.39
N ILE A 42 -2.32 -3.35 -4.74
CA ILE A 42 -1.79 -4.71 -4.56
C ILE A 42 -2.44 -5.45 -3.39
N ASN A 43 -3.06 -4.73 -2.45
CA ASN A 43 -3.70 -5.27 -1.26
C ASN A 43 -5.11 -4.68 -1.08
N PRO A 44 -6.05 -4.97 -2.00
CA PRO A 44 -7.39 -4.34 -2.01
C PRO A 44 -8.28 -4.75 -0.83
N PHE A 45 -7.91 -5.80 -0.09
CA PHE A 45 -8.64 -6.30 1.09
C PHE A 45 -7.69 -6.40 2.30
N PRO A 46 -7.18 -5.24 2.80
CA PRO A 46 -6.31 -5.24 3.96
C PRO A 46 -7.11 -5.67 5.20
N GLY A 47 -6.54 -6.57 6.00
CA GLY A 47 -7.16 -7.03 7.25
C GLY A 47 -8.27 -8.08 7.12
N GLN A 48 -8.67 -8.47 5.90
CA GLN A 48 -9.60 -9.58 5.69
C GLN A 48 -8.85 -10.88 5.35
N PRO A 49 -9.33 -12.06 5.82
CA PRO A 49 -8.72 -13.36 5.49
C PRO A 49 -9.10 -13.86 4.08
N TYR A 50 -10.00 -13.16 3.39
CA TYR A 50 -10.47 -13.46 2.04
C TYR A 50 -10.40 -12.24 1.12
N MET A 51 -10.63 -12.49 -0.16
CA MET A 51 -10.77 -11.53 -1.24
C MET A 51 -12.16 -11.67 -1.86
N GLU A 52 -12.73 -10.56 -2.32
CA GLU A 52 -13.99 -10.54 -3.06
C GLU A 52 -13.70 -10.64 -4.56
N VAL A 53 -14.16 -11.69 -5.21
CA VAL A 53 -13.91 -11.97 -6.63
C VAL A 53 -15.23 -11.92 -7.39
N PRO A 54 -15.52 -10.83 -8.15
CA PRO A 54 -16.69 -10.75 -9.01
C PRO A 54 -16.64 -11.81 -10.11
N HIS A 55 -17.75 -12.51 -10.32
CA HIS A 55 -17.89 -13.51 -11.36
C HIS A 55 -19.33 -13.51 -11.90
N GLY A 56 -19.50 -13.03 -13.14
CA GLY A 56 -20.82 -12.86 -13.73
C GLY A 56 -21.64 -11.80 -12.99
N ASP A 57 -22.74 -12.22 -12.38
CA ASP A 57 -23.72 -11.38 -11.66
C ASP A 57 -23.57 -11.44 -10.12
N HIS A 58 -22.59 -12.19 -9.61
CA HIS A 58 -22.37 -12.36 -8.18
C HIS A 58 -20.88 -12.25 -7.81
N VAL A 59 -20.59 -12.37 -6.52
CA VAL A 59 -19.23 -12.29 -5.95
C VAL A 59 -18.95 -13.58 -5.20
N HIS A 60 -17.76 -14.15 -5.41
CA HIS A 60 -17.24 -15.24 -4.59
C HIS A 60 -16.26 -14.70 -3.54
N TYR A 61 -16.34 -15.25 -2.33
CA TYR A 61 -15.40 -14.96 -1.25
C TYR A 61 -14.30 -16.02 -1.24
N VAL A 62 -13.07 -15.61 -1.55
CA VAL A 62 -11.95 -16.52 -1.83
C VAL A 62 -10.84 -16.29 -0.81
N PRO A 63 -10.36 -17.31 -0.08
CA PRO A 63 -9.29 -17.13 0.89
C PRO A 63 -7.97 -16.85 0.18
N LYS A 64 -7.08 -16.10 0.85
CA LYS A 64 -5.78 -15.70 0.28
C LYS A 64 -4.85 -16.89 0.01
N ASP A 65 -5.06 -18.00 0.72
CA ASP A 65 -4.37 -19.29 0.62
C ASP A 65 -5.16 -20.32 -0.20
N ARG A 66 -5.99 -19.88 -1.16
CA ARG A 66 -6.77 -20.76 -2.05
C ARG A 66 -5.92 -21.88 -2.66
N ASN A 67 -6.48 -23.10 -2.69
CA ASN A 67 -5.96 -24.17 -3.52
C ASN A 67 -6.13 -23.82 -5.02
N PRO A 68 -5.06 -23.69 -5.82
CA PRO A 68 -5.15 -23.29 -7.24
C PRO A 68 -5.98 -24.26 -8.09
N ASP A 69 -6.10 -25.52 -7.68
CA ASP A 69 -6.88 -26.54 -8.37
C ASP A 69 -8.39 -26.46 -8.05
N GLN A 70 -8.78 -25.67 -7.03
CA GLN A 70 -10.18 -25.45 -6.68
C GLN A 70 -10.84 -24.48 -7.66
N ARG A 71 -12.02 -24.82 -8.18
CA ARG A 71 -12.74 -23.94 -9.10
C ARG A 71 -13.31 -22.74 -8.34
N LEU A 72 -13.32 -21.58 -8.99
CA LEU A 72 -13.86 -20.36 -8.39
C LEU A 72 -15.34 -20.52 -7.97
N ASN A 73 -16.11 -21.27 -8.74
CA ASN A 73 -17.53 -21.52 -8.47
C ASN A 73 -17.80 -22.32 -7.19
N ASP A 74 -16.78 -23.00 -6.66
CA ASP A 74 -16.91 -23.81 -5.45
C ASP A 74 -16.76 -22.96 -4.17
N PHE A 75 -16.42 -21.68 -4.31
CA PHE A 75 -16.30 -20.74 -3.19
C PHE A 75 -17.67 -20.12 -2.85
N PRO A 76 -17.92 -19.80 -1.57
CA PRO A 76 -19.20 -19.26 -1.14
C PRO A 76 -19.45 -17.88 -1.76
N THR A 77 -20.72 -17.59 -2.01
CA THR A 77 -21.20 -16.28 -2.47
C THR A 77 -21.84 -15.46 -1.34
N VAL A 78 -21.79 -15.99 -0.12
CA VAL A 78 -22.23 -15.33 1.11
C VAL A 78 -21.01 -14.94 1.92
N ARG A 79 -21.00 -13.69 2.41
CA ARG A 79 -19.91 -13.17 3.24
C ARG A 79 -19.80 -14.03 4.52
N PRO A 80 -18.60 -14.52 4.90
CA PRO A 80 -18.43 -15.24 6.15
C PRO A 80 -18.71 -14.31 7.34
N GLY A 81 -19.27 -14.88 8.40
CA GLY A 81 -19.52 -14.22 9.66
C GLY A 81 -18.25 -13.82 10.41
N PRO A 82 -18.37 -13.08 11.54
CA PRO A 82 -17.23 -12.56 12.29
C PRO A 82 -16.25 -13.63 12.80
N ASN A 83 -16.76 -14.82 13.11
CA ASN A 83 -16.00 -15.97 13.61
C ASN A 83 -16.00 -17.11 12.58
N GLU A 84 -16.09 -16.79 11.30
CA GLU A 84 -16.04 -17.79 10.23
C GLU A 84 -14.82 -17.56 9.34
N ARG A 85 -14.21 -18.66 8.90
CA ARG A 85 -13.13 -18.65 7.93
C ARG A 85 -13.49 -19.54 6.76
N ILE A 86 -13.11 -19.08 5.57
CA ILE A 86 -13.15 -19.87 4.34
C ILE A 86 -11.83 -20.61 4.22
N LEU A 87 -11.87 -21.93 4.14
CA LEU A 87 -10.72 -22.80 3.94
C LEU A 87 -10.28 -22.79 2.46
N PRO A 88 -9.02 -23.19 2.15
CA PRO A 88 -8.49 -23.24 0.78
C PRO A 88 -9.35 -24.00 -0.24
N ASN A 89 -10.19 -24.92 0.20
CA ASN A 89 -11.10 -25.73 -0.60
C ASN A 89 -12.51 -25.11 -0.77
N GLY A 90 -12.77 -23.93 -0.20
CA GLY A 90 -14.06 -23.24 -0.25
C GLY A 90 -15.00 -23.53 0.91
N GLN A 91 -14.65 -24.43 1.84
CA GLN A 91 -15.48 -24.72 3.00
C GLN A 91 -15.46 -23.57 4.01
N VAL A 92 -16.63 -23.17 4.51
CA VAL A 92 -16.74 -22.22 5.62
C VAL A 92 -16.73 -23.00 6.94
N VAL A 93 -15.87 -22.59 7.87
CA VAL A 93 -15.74 -23.18 9.21
C VAL A 93 -15.80 -22.08 10.26
N GLU A 94 -16.34 -22.41 11.44
CA GLU A 94 -16.24 -21.54 12.60
C GLU A 94 -14.80 -21.55 13.13
N VAL A 95 -14.31 -20.37 13.53
CA VAL A 95 -13.01 -20.17 14.19
C VAL A 95 -13.31 -19.74 15.61
N ASP A 96 -12.83 -20.52 16.58
CA ASP A 96 -12.94 -20.12 17.98
C ASP A 96 -12.08 -18.86 18.20
N PRO A 97 -12.64 -17.76 18.70
CA PRO A 97 -11.87 -16.55 18.98
C PRO A 97 -10.82 -16.71 20.10
N ASN A 98 -10.77 -17.87 20.78
CA ASN A 98 -9.87 -18.14 21.91
C ASN A 98 -8.76 -19.17 21.63
N GLU A 99 -8.64 -19.68 20.40
CA GLU A 99 -7.47 -20.47 19.95
C GLU A 99 -6.39 -19.60 19.31
#